data_AF-A0AAX6N116-F1
#
_entry.id   AF-A0AAX6N116-F1
#
_cell.length_a   1.000
_cell.length_b   1.000
_cell.length_c   1.000
_cell.angle_alpha   90.00
_cell.angle_beta   90.00
_cell.angle_gamma   90.00
#
_symmetry.space_group_name_H-M   'P 1'
#
loop_
_entity.id
_entity.type
_entity.pdbx_description
1 polymer ?
#
loop_
_entity_poly.entity_id
_entity_poly.type
_entity_poly.pdbx_seq_one_letter_code
_entity_poly.pdbx_strand_id
1 'polypeptide(L)'
;MMQRQEKRMKFDAEQLAPLDIDKETKKLLTEKGLPKEASPFLEFVSSKGKLTTLCETFELSSRYQHYWFLGTTGAGDPICLHQKNGSVVLLDTSNDDCERFVNTTFPQFLACLDVFEELVEETIQANGESAYLERHIPAEVLQRCKKRMNEIDEACLAPYSFWFKELSF
;
A
#
# COMPACT_ATOMS: atom_id res chain seq x y z
N MET A 1 18.81 -5.73 13.49
CA MET A 1 18.77 -5.50 12.03
C MET A 1 19.07 -6.81 11.31
N MET A 2 18.03 -7.54 10.96
CA MET A 2 18.13 -8.64 10.00
C MET A 2 17.34 -8.17 8.79
N GLN A 3 18.03 -7.89 7.68
CA GLN A 3 17.37 -7.79 6.40
C GLN A 3 16.61 -9.10 6.18
N ARG A 4 15.31 -9.10 6.41
CA ARG A 4 14.46 -9.98 5.62
C ARG A 4 14.55 -9.42 4.21
N GLN A 5 15.47 -9.95 3.40
CA GLN A 5 15.23 -10.03 1.97
C GLN A 5 14.03 -10.96 1.81
N GLU A 6 12.85 -10.48 2.18
CA GLU A 6 11.61 -11.14 1.87
C GLU A 6 11.56 -11.30 0.36
N LYS A 7 11.15 -12.49 -0.06
CA LYS A 7 10.98 -12.82 -1.46
C LYS A 7 9.89 -11.92 -2.02
N ARG A 8 10.29 -10.74 -2.50
CA ARG A 8 9.41 -9.76 -3.12
C ARG A 8 8.78 -10.37 -4.37
N MET A 9 7.50 -10.14 -4.52
CA MET A 9 6.72 -10.56 -5.68
C MET A 9 6.98 -9.56 -6.79
N LYS A 10 7.74 -10.02 -7.78
CA LYS A 10 8.04 -9.25 -8.98
C LYS A 10 7.02 -9.55 -10.06
N PHE A 11 6.79 -8.57 -10.92
CA PHE A 11 5.89 -8.67 -12.06
C PHE A 11 6.68 -8.83 -13.35
N ASP A 12 6.12 -9.63 -14.25
CA ASP A 12 6.70 -9.92 -15.55
C ASP A 12 6.64 -8.68 -16.46
N ALA A 13 7.78 -8.29 -17.03
CA ALA A 13 7.90 -7.09 -17.84
C ALA A 13 7.07 -7.17 -19.13
N GLU A 14 6.96 -8.34 -19.75
CA GLU A 14 6.17 -8.55 -20.97
C GLU A 14 4.67 -8.47 -20.67
N GLN A 15 4.26 -8.94 -19.49
CA GLN A 15 2.86 -8.83 -19.03
C GLN A 15 2.48 -7.38 -18.65
N LEU A 16 3.43 -6.60 -18.12
CA LEU A 16 3.21 -5.19 -17.79
C LEU A 16 3.30 -4.27 -19.02
N ALA A 17 4.08 -4.63 -20.04
CA ALA A 17 4.32 -3.82 -21.23
C ALA A 17 3.04 -3.24 -21.87
N PRO A 18 1.97 -4.04 -22.13
CA PRO A 18 0.76 -3.54 -22.77
C PRO A 18 -0.15 -2.71 -21.85
N LEU A 19 0.07 -2.70 -20.54
CA LEU A 19 -0.83 -2.03 -19.59
C LEU A 19 -0.65 -0.52 -19.62
N ASP A 20 -1.74 0.22 -19.41
CA ASP A 20 -1.69 1.68 -19.28
C ASP A 20 -1.28 2.07 -17.85
N ILE A 21 0.02 1.94 -17.59
CA ILE A 21 0.69 2.24 -16.31
C ILE A 21 1.98 2.98 -16.66
N ASP A 22 2.35 3.96 -15.84
CA ASP A 22 3.55 4.75 -16.09
C ASP A 22 4.84 3.90 -16.03
N LYS A 23 5.89 4.39 -16.69
CA LYS A 23 7.15 3.65 -16.86
C LYS A 23 7.86 3.40 -15.54
N GLU A 24 7.76 4.32 -14.59
CA GLU A 24 8.43 4.22 -13.30
C GLU A 24 7.76 3.14 -12.43
N THR A 25 6.43 3.13 -12.37
CA THR A 25 5.67 2.07 -11.70
C THR A 25 5.96 0.70 -12.31
N LYS A 26 5.96 0.57 -13.64
CA LYS A 26 6.33 -0.69 -14.32
C LYS A 26 7.74 -1.14 -13.92
N LYS A 27 8.71 -0.23 -13.96
CA LYS A 27 10.09 -0.52 -13.56
C LYS A 27 10.18 -0.99 -12.11
N LEU A 28 9.49 -0.33 -11.18
CA LEU A 28 9.49 -0.70 -9.77
C LEU A 28 8.86 -2.07 -9.54
N LEU A 29 7.72 -2.37 -10.17
CA LEU A 29 7.04 -3.66 -10.08
C LEU A 29 7.91 -4.81 -10.64
N THR A 30 8.66 -4.58 -11.70
CA THR A 30 9.57 -5.58 -12.29
C THR A 30 10.87 -5.73 -11.50
N GLU A 31 11.54 -4.63 -11.15
CA GLU A 31 12.88 -4.69 -10.56
C GLU A 31 12.85 -4.95 -9.05
N LYS A 32 11.98 -4.22 -8.32
CA LYS A 32 11.86 -4.31 -6.86
C LYS A 32 10.74 -5.26 -6.44
N GLY A 33 9.58 -5.16 -7.09
CA GLY A 33 8.36 -5.88 -6.69
C GLY A 33 7.80 -5.40 -5.36
N LEU A 34 6.71 -6.04 -4.93
CA LEU A 34 6.05 -5.79 -3.65
C LEU A 34 6.48 -6.83 -2.61
N PRO A 35 6.53 -6.49 -1.30
CA PRO A 35 6.63 -7.51 -0.27
C PRO A 35 5.37 -8.38 -0.28
N LYS A 36 5.38 -9.53 0.39
CA LYS A 36 4.15 -10.33 0.53
C LYS A 36 3.18 -9.69 1.50
N GLU A 37 3.72 -9.16 2.58
CA GLU A 37 3.01 -8.54 3.67
C GLU A 37 3.72 -7.22 4.03
N ALA A 38 2.99 -6.24 4.53
CA ALA A 38 3.54 -5.00 5.05
C ALA A 38 2.66 -4.46 6.17
N SER A 39 3.23 -3.68 7.09
CA SER A 39 2.43 -2.93 8.06
C SER A 39 1.58 -1.84 7.36
N PRO A 40 0.35 -1.51 7.84
CA PRO A 40 -0.40 -2.14 8.93
C PRO A 40 -1.35 -3.24 8.42
N PHE A 41 -0.85 -4.47 8.25
CA PHE A 41 -1.64 -5.62 7.76
C PHE A 41 -2.08 -5.52 6.29
N LEU A 42 -1.18 -5.08 5.43
CA LEU A 42 -1.36 -5.18 3.99
C LEU A 42 -0.83 -6.51 3.49
N GLU A 43 -1.60 -7.19 2.65
CA GLU A 43 -1.22 -8.43 1.99
C GLU A 43 -1.23 -8.18 0.49
N PHE A 44 -0.08 -8.32 -0.18
CA PHE A 44 0.01 -8.17 -1.62
C PHE A 44 -0.02 -9.52 -2.32
N VAL A 45 -0.44 -9.53 -3.57
CA VAL A 45 -0.48 -10.74 -4.39
C VAL A 45 0.02 -10.47 -5.80
N SER A 46 0.46 -11.53 -6.47
CA SER A 46 0.65 -11.50 -7.92
C SER A 46 0.08 -12.76 -8.56
N SER A 47 -0.66 -12.60 -9.65
CA SER A 47 -1.28 -13.70 -10.39
C SER A 47 -0.24 -14.37 -11.29
N LYS A 48 0.75 -15.04 -10.68
CA LYS A 48 1.95 -15.59 -11.34
C LYS A 48 2.77 -14.51 -12.07
N GLY A 49 3.03 -13.39 -11.37
CA GLY A 49 3.76 -12.25 -11.93
C GLY A 49 2.93 -11.36 -12.86
N LYS A 50 1.62 -11.60 -12.98
CA LYS A 50 0.70 -10.73 -13.71
C LYS A 50 0.00 -9.76 -12.77
N LEU A 51 -0.23 -8.55 -13.29
CA LEU A 51 -1.12 -7.56 -12.70
C LEU A 51 -2.46 -7.66 -13.43
N THR A 52 -3.51 -7.92 -12.68
CA THR A 52 -4.88 -8.11 -13.19
C THR A 52 -5.79 -7.06 -12.57
N THR A 53 -6.88 -6.73 -13.25
CA THR A 53 -7.91 -5.86 -12.67
C THR A 53 -8.70 -6.59 -11.58
N LEU A 54 -9.48 -5.85 -10.79
CA LEU A 54 -10.46 -6.45 -9.87
C LEU A 54 -11.51 -7.29 -10.61
N CYS A 55 -11.94 -6.86 -11.80
CA CYS A 55 -12.87 -7.63 -12.63
C CYS A 55 -12.32 -9.02 -12.97
N GLU A 56 -11.05 -9.09 -13.38
CA GLU A 56 -10.40 -10.34 -13.75
C GLU A 56 -10.08 -11.22 -12.53
N THR A 57 -9.73 -10.60 -11.41
CA THR A 57 -9.28 -11.33 -10.21
C THR A 57 -10.45 -11.92 -9.43
N PHE A 58 -11.56 -11.19 -9.34
CA PHE A 58 -12.72 -11.54 -8.50
C PHE A 58 -14.01 -11.76 -9.30
N GLU A 59 -13.93 -11.81 -10.63
CA GLU A 59 -15.09 -11.96 -11.53
C GLU A 59 -16.17 -10.88 -11.32
N LEU A 60 -15.74 -9.67 -10.97
CA LEU A 60 -16.63 -8.53 -10.68
C LEU A 60 -17.10 -7.80 -11.94
N SER A 61 -18.14 -6.97 -11.77
CA SER A 61 -18.71 -6.17 -12.85
C SER A 61 -17.70 -5.18 -13.46
N SER A 62 -17.93 -4.75 -14.71
CA SER A 62 -17.04 -3.84 -15.44
C SER A 62 -16.80 -2.48 -14.77
N ARG A 63 -17.57 -2.12 -13.73
CA ARG A 63 -17.33 -0.90 -12.94
C ARG A 63 -15.93 -0.86 -12.33
N TYR A 64 -15.29 -2.02 -12.11
CA TYR A 64 -13.96 -2.10 -11.50
C TYR A 64 -12.80 -2.26 -12.49
N GLN A 65 -13.04 -2.12 -13.80
CA GLN A 65 -12.02 -2.38 -14.83
C GLN A 65 -10.82 -1.41 -14.77
N HIS A 66 -10.96 -0.30 -14.04
CA HIS A 66 -9.93 0.73 -13.90
C HIS A 66 -9.05 0.54 -12.65
N TYR A 67 -9.24 -0.55 -11.90
CA TYR A 67 -8.50 -0.85 -10.68
C TYR A 67 -7.60 -2.06 -10.90
N TRP A 68 -6.31 -1.81 -11.08
CA TRP A 68 -5.30 -2.86 -11.09
C TRP A 68 -5.06 -3.34 -9.68
N PHE A 69 -5.37 -4.60 -9.40
CA PHE A 69 -5.35 -5.16 -8.05
C PHE A 69 -3.91 -5.42 -7.58
N LEU A 70 -3.55 -4.87 -6.43
CA LEU A 70 -2.23 -5.09 -5.80
C LEU A 70 -2.31 -6.09 -4.64
N GLY A 71 -3.41 -6.08 -3.89
CA GLY A 71 -3.51 -6.77 -2.60
C GLY A 71 -4.70 -6.32 -1.79
N THR A 72 -4.73 -6.65 -0.50
CA THR A 72 -5.81 -6.32 0.43
C THR A 72 -5.29 -5.74 1.74
N THR A 73 -6.14 -5.02 2.46
CA THR A 73 -5.94 -4.72 3.88
C THR A 73 -6.26 -5.95 4.74
N GLY A 74 -5.98 -5.88 6.04
CA GLY A 74 -6.36 -6.92 7.00
C GLY A 74 -7.88 -7.11 7.17
N ALA A 75 -8.68 -6.14 6.70
CA ALA A 75 -10.14 -6.26 6.62
C ALA A 75 -10.62 -6.91 5.31
N GLY A 76 -9.72 -7.16 4.35
CA GLY A 76 -10.04 -7.68 3.03
C GLY A 76 -10.36 -6.60 1.98
N ASP A 77 -10.22 -5.31 2.32
CA ASP A 77 -10.47 -4.22 1.37
C ASP A 77 -9.40 -4.22 0.26
N PRO A 78 -9.77 -4.23 -1.03
CA PRO A 78 -8.81 -4.24 -2.12
C PRO A 78 -7.99 -2.95 -2.20
N ILE A 79 -6.67 -3.07 -2.29
CA ILE A 79 -5.73 -2.01 -2.64
C ILE A 79 -5.36 -2.13 -4.12
N CYS A 80 -5.43 -1.01 -4.83
CA CYS A 80 -5.33 -0.97 -6.28
C CYS A 80 -4.49 0.20 -6.79
N LEU A 81 -3.91 0.06 -7.99
CA LEU A 81 -3.51 1.20 -8.82
C LEU A 81 -4.70 1.64 -9.67
N HIS A 82 -5.06 2.91 -9.56
CA HIS A 82 -6.12 3.49 -10.36
C HIS A 82 -5.58 3.89 -11.75
N GLN A 83 -6.13 3.30 -12.80
CA GLN A 83 -5.61 3.39 -14.16
C GLN A 83 -5.53 4.83 -14.69
N LYS A 84 -6.50 5.70 -14.37
CA LYS A 84 -6.58 7.03 -15.02
C LYS A 84 -5.53 8.03 -14.54
N ASN A 85 -5.04 7.88 -13.33
CA ASN A 85 -4.19 8.88 -12.66
C ASN A 85 -2.96 8.27 -11.97
N GLY A 86 -2.85 6.94 -11.92
CA GLY A 86 -1.72 6.24 -11.31
C GLY A 86 -1.70 6.26 -9.78
N SER A 87 -2.76 6.76 -9.13
CA SER A 87 -2.84 6.80 -7.67
C SER A 87 -3.05 5.42 -7.09
N VAL A 88 -2.51 5.20 -5.89
CA VAL A 88 -2.86 4.05 -5.07
C VAL A 88 -4.12 4.40 -4.28
N VAL A 89 -5.10 3.52 -4.35
CA VAL A 89 -6.40 3.66 -3.69
C VAL A 89 -6.80 2.34 -3.05
N LEU A 90 -7.73 2.40 -2.11
CA LEU A 90 -8.43 1.22 -1.62
C LEU A 90 -9.93 1.36 -1.86
N LEU A 91 -10.63 0.23 -2.00
CA LEU A 91 -12.09 0.19 -2.05
C LEU A 91 -12.63 -0.28 -0.71
N ASP A 92 -13.33 0.58 0.02
CA ASP A 92 -13.91 0.28 1.33
C ASP A 92 -15.16 -0.59 1.15
N THR A 93 -14.97 -1.90 1.24
CA THR A 93 -16.04 -2.89 0.99
C THR A 93 -17.15 -2.82 2.04
N SER A 94 -16.86 -2.26 3.21
CA SER A 94 -17.85 -2.01 4.26
C SER A 94 -18.74 -0.79 3.99
N ASN A 95 -18.38 0.03 2.99
CA ASN A 95 -19.04 1.28 2.64
C ASN A 95 -19.30 1.39 1.12
N ASP A 96 -20.00 0.41 0.56
CA ASP A 96 -20.40 0.35 -0.87
C ASP A 96 -19.22 0.55 -1.84
N ASP A 97 -18.07 -0.04 -1.50
CA ASP A 97 -16.81 0.07 -2.25
C ASP A 97 -16.36 1.53 -2.47
N CYS A 98 -16.63 2.40 -1.49
CA CYS A 98 -16.21 3.78 -1.54
C CYS A 98 -14.68 3.86 -1.69
N GLU A 99 -14.22 4.50 -2.77
CA GLU A 99 -12.81 4.69 -3.02
C GLU A 99 -12.21 5.62 -1.96
N ARG A 100 -11.16 5.15 -1.28
CA ARG A 100 -10.36 5.96 -0.38
C ARG A 100 -8.94 6.10 -0.93
N PHE A 101 -8.45 7.34 -0.85
CA PHE A 101 -7.11 7.68 -1.27
C PHE A 101 -6.05 7.04 -0.36
N VAL A 102 -4.99 6.49 -0.97
CA VAL A 102 -3.81 5.98 -0.25
C VAL A 102 -2.60 6.87 -0.56
N ASN A 103 -2.21 6.96 -1.82
CA ASN A 103 -1.08 7.78 -2.27
C ASN A 103 -1.25 8.25 -3.71
N THR A 104 -0.60 9.37 -4.03
CA THR A 104 -0.65 10.03 -5.34
C THR A 104 0.00 9.16 -6.42
N THR A 105 1.09 8.46 -6.09
CA THR A 105 1.80 7.56 -7.02
C THR A 105 2.29 6.31 -6.32
N PHE A 106 2.59 5.26 -7.11
CA PHE A 106 3.15 4.02 -6.59
C PHE A 106 4.54 4.17 -5.91
N PRO A 107 5.50 4.96 -6.44
CA PRO A 107 6.76 5.22 -5.71
C PRO A 107 6.53 5.84 -4.33
N GLN A 108 5.61 6.80 -4.22
CA GLN A 108 5.27 7.44 -2.95
C GLN A 108 4.63 6.44 -1.98
N PHE A 109 3.76 5.57 -2.47
CA PHE A 109 3.20 4.48 -1.68
C PHE A 109 4.29 3.57 -1.09
N LEU A 110 5.25 3.12 -1.90
CA LEU A 110 6.36 2.31 -1.40
C LEU A 110 7.19 3.04 -0.33
N ALA A 111 7.46 4.33 -0.53
CA ALA A 111 8.17 5.13 0.46
C ALA A 111 7.37 5.32 1.75
N CYS A 112 6.05 5.50 1.67
CA CYS A 112 5.18 5.57 2.84
C CYS A 112 5.13 4.23 3.59
N LEU A 113 5.16 3.09 2.90
CA LEU A 113 5.26 1.77 3.55
C LEU A 113 6.55 1.65 4.35
N ASP A 114 7.69 2.04 3.78
CA ASP A 114 8.98 2.01 4.47
C ASP A 114 8.94 2.90 5.74
N VAL A 115 8.38 4.11 5.65
CA VAL A 115 8.22 5.01 6.81
C VAL A 115 7.30 4.42 7.88
N PHE A 116 6.22 3.75 7.49
CA PHE A 116 5.30 3.13 8.43
C PHE A 116 5.94 1.91 9.12
N GLU A 117 6.73 1.12 8.40
CA GLU A 117 7.49 0.01 8.99
C GLU A 117 8.48 0.53 10.06
N GLU A 118 9.17 1.64 9.78
CA GLU A 118 10.04 2.29 10.78
C GLU A 118 9.27 2.73 12.03
N LEU A 119 8.04 3.26 11.89
CA LEU A 119 7.17 3.59 13.02
C LEU A 119 6.89 2.35 13.89
N VAL A 120 6.58 1.22 13.25
CA VAL A 120 6.30 -0.05 13.95
C VAL A 120 7.56 -0.55 14.67
N GLU A 121 8.70 -0.60 13.98
CA GLU A 121 9.96 -1.06 14.55
C GLU A 121 10.40 -0.21 15.74
N GLU A 122 10.35 1.12 15.62
CA GLU A 122 10.73 2.02 16.70
C GLU A 122 9.77 1.95 17.90
N THR A 123 8.47 1.75 17.63
CA THR A 123 7.47 1.53 18.70
C THR A 123 7.78 0.25 19.47
N ILE A 124 8.09 -0.84 18.78
CA ILE A 124 8.44 -2.13 19.39
C ILE A 124 9.75 -2.00 20.19
N GLN A 125 10.75 -1.31 19.65
CA GLN A 125 12.03 -1.12 20.34
C GLN A 125 11.88 -0.29 21.63
N ALA A 126 11.01 0.73 21.62
CA ALA A 126 10.79 1.60 22.77
C ALA A 126 9.95 0.91 23.87
N ASN A 127 8.88 0.21 23.49
CA ASN A 127 7.80 -0.16 24.42
C ASN A 127 7.48 -1.67 24.45
N GLY A 128 8.22 -2.51 23.70
CA GLY A 128 8.07 -3.97 23.70
C GLY A 128 7.28 -4.52 22.49
N GLU A 129 7.31 -5.85 22.33
CA GLU A 129 6.81 -6.55 21.12
C GLU A 129 5.34 -6.29 20.79
N SER A 130 4.48 -6.13 21.81
CA SER A 130 3.05 -5.84 21.62
C SER A 130 2.73 -4.35 21.53
N ALA A 131 3.71 -3.45 21.68
CA ALA A 131 3.46 -2.03 21.86
C ALA A 131 2.69 -1.38 20.72
N TYR A 132 2.99 -1.75 19.48
CA TYR A 132 2.25 -1.23 18.33
C TYR A 132 0.79 -1.71 18.34
N LEU A 133 0.56 -3.00 18.61
CA LEU A 133 -0.78 -3.59 18.67
C LEU A 133 -1.62 -2.99 19.82
N GLU A 134 -0.97 -2.68 20.94
CA GLU A 134 -1.57 -2.03 22.11
C GLU A 134 -1.64 -0.50 21.99
N ARG A 135 -1.21 0.07 20.86
CA ARG A 135 -1.17 1.52 20.58
C ARG A 135 -0.30 2.32 21.54
N HIS A 136 0.69 1.69 22.15
CA HIS A 136 1.72 2.34 22.96
C HIS A 136 2.79 2.97 22.05
N ILE A 137 2.39 3.86 21.14
CA ILE A 137 3.28 4.54 20.19
C ILE A 137 3.85 5.81 20.85
N PRO A 138 5.19 5.97 20.96
CA PRO A 138 5.76 7.21 21.46
C PRO A 138 5.36 8.41 20.59
N ALA A 139 4.92 9.50 21.22
CA ALA A 139 4.40 10.67 20.51
C ALA A 139 5.41 11.27 19.50
N GLU A 140 6.70 11.28 19.85
CA GLU A 140 7.76 11.77 18.97
C GLU A 140 7.95 10.91 17.71
N VAL A 141 7.81 9.58 17.84
CA VAL A 141 7.90 8.64 16.72
C VAL A 141 6.71 8.84 15.79
N LEU A 142 5.50 8.96 16.35
CA LEU A 142 4.28 9.24 15.58
C LEU A 142 4.36 10.57 14.83
N GLN A 143 4.83 11.64 15.48
CA GLN A 143 4.97 12.95 14.84
C GLN A 143 6.01 12.93 13.72
N ARG A 144 7.14 12.23 13.92
CA ARG A 144 8.16 12.06 12.87
C ARG A 144 7.64 11.26 11.68
N CYS A 145 6.88 10.18 11.93
CA CYS A 145 6.22 9.40 10.89
C CYS A 145 5.28 10.28 10.06
N LYS A 146 4.35 11.00 10.71
CA LYS A 146 3.41 11.92 10.04
C LYS A 146 4.13 12.97 9.20
N LYS A 147 5.19 13.59 9.75
CA LYS A 147 5.98 14.59 9.03
C LYS A 147 6.61 14.00 7.76
N ARG A 148 7.27 12.85 7.86
CA ARG A 148 7.93 12.21 6.70
C ARG A 148 6.95 11.77 5.63
N MET A 149 5.81 11.21 6.01
CA MET A 149 4.76 10.83 5.05
C MET A 149 4.20 12.06 4.33
N ASN A 150 4.00 13.18 5.04
CA ASN A 150 3.57 14.43 4.42
C ASN A 150 4.61 15.00 3.45
N GLU A 151 5.91 14.82 3.72
CA GLU A 151 7.01 15.22 2.82
C GLU A 151 7.08 14.33 1.57
N ILE A 152 6.74 13.04 1.70
CA ILE A 152 6.66 12.10 0.58
C ILE A 152 5.45 12.42 -0.30
N ASP A 153 4.29 12.63 0.32
CA ASP A 153 3.01 12.82 -0.35
C ASP A 153 2.04 13.58 0.56
N GLU A 154 1.91 14.89 0.35
CA GLU A 154 1.08 15.77 1.18
C GLU A 154 -0.38 15.30 1.25
N ALA A 155 -0.92 14.74 0.17
CA ALA A 155 -2.30 14.28 0.10
C ALA A 155 -2.54 13.00 0.93
N CYS A 156 -1.49 12.24 1.25
CA CYS A 156 -1.65 10.92 1.88
C CYS A 156 -2.18 11.00 3.31
N LEU A 157 -2.07 12.16 3.97
CA LEU A 157 -2.62 12.42 5.32
C LEU A 157 -3.86 13.33 5.32
N ALA A 158 -4.46 13.58 4.15
CA ALA A 158 -5.72 14.31 4.09
C ALA A 158 -6.83 13.57 4.86
N PRO A 159 -7.82 14.27 5.45
CA PRO A 159 -8.93 13.63 6.13
C PRO A 159 -9.57 12.55 5.27
N TYR A 160 -9.90 11.41 5.90
CA TYR A 160 -10.51 10.22 5.27
C TYR A 160 -9.59 9.39 4.37
N SER A 161 -8.34 9.78 4.15
CA SER A 161 -7.35 8.91 3.50
C SER A 161 -7.06 7.66 4.33
N PHE A 162 -6.48 6.65 3.69
CA PHE A 162 -6.03 5.44 4.36
C PHE A 162 -5.07 5.74 5.52
N TRP A 163 -3.95 6.43 5.23
CA TRP A 163 -2.94 6.70 6.24
C TRP A 163 -3.42 7.63 7.35
N PHE A 164 -4.33 8.56 7.05
CA PHE A 164 -4.96 9.37 8.08
C PHE A 164 -5.69 8.48 9.09
N LYS A 165 -6.46 7.49 8.61
CA LYS A 165 -7.18 6.54 9.48
C LYS A 165 -6.22 5.65 10.27
N GLU A 166 -5.20 5.09 9.60
CA GLU A 166 -4.22 4.20 10.26
C GLU A 166 -3.38 4.92 11.33
N LEU A 167 -3.14 6.23 11.17
CA LEU A 167 -2.39 7.04 12.14
C LEU A 167 -3.30 7.84 13.11
N SER A 168 -4.60 7.54 13.11
CA SER A 168 -5.59 8.06 14.07
C SER A 168 -5.74 7.07 15.21
N PHE A 169 -4.84 7.16 16.20
CA PHE A 169 -4.85 6.34 17.41
C PHE A 169 -5.65 6.96 18.55
#